data_AF-A0A439D2Q0-F1
#
_entry.id   AF-A0A439D2Q0-F1
#
_cell.length_a   1.000
_cell.length_b   1.000
_cell.length_c   1.000
_cell.angle_alpha   90.00
_cell.angle_beta   90.00
_cell.angle_gamma   90.00
#
_symmetry.space_group_name_H-M   'P 1'
#
loop_
_entity.id
_entity.type
_entity.pdbx_description
1 polymer ?
#
loop_
_entity_poly.entity_id
_entity_poly.type
_entity_poly.pdbx_seq_one_letter_code
_entity_poly.pdbx_strand_id
1 'polypeptide(L)'
;TLPQVPPELVQYVDNGRNPDVYTREFVELVRRGNQLMRGKQSAFASFRDVLAGEIENAMPELRDDAARVVAATGGRAISAAGAGIGNTSGGAGE
;
A
#
# COMPACT_ATOMS: atom_id res chain seq x y z
N THR A 1 17.40 -27.04 -22.91
CA THR A 1 16.83 -25.83 -23.53
C THR A 1 17.66 -24.65 -23.05
N LEU A 2 18.13 -23.76 -23.93
CA LEU A 2 18.88 -22.58 -23.47
C LEU A 2 18.01 -21.76 -22.52
N PRO A 3 18.55 -21.22 -21.40
CA PRO A 3 17.81 -20.30 -20.55
C PRO A 3 17.31 -19.13 -21.40
N GLN A 4 16.03 -18.73 -21.23
CA GLN A 4 15.50 -17.56 -21.93
C GLN A 4 16.22 -16.32 -21.42
N VAL A 5 17.10 -15.79 -22.25
CA VAL A 5 17.79 -14.53 -22.01
C VAL A 5 16.92 -13.43 -22.63
N PRO A 6 16.54 -12.39 -21.86
CA PRO A 6 15.86 -11.21 -22.40
C PRO A 6 16.59 -10.67 -23.65
N PRO A 7 15.88 -10.36 -24.74
CA PRO A 7 16.50 -9.86 -25.97
C PRO A 7 17.24 -8.53 -25.76
N GLU A 8 16.87 -7.75 -24.73
CA GLU A 8 17.59 -6.55 -24.33
C GLU A 8 19.04 -6.84 -23.88
N LEU A 9 19.32 -8.01 -23.30
CA LEU A 9 20.67 -8.40 -22.87
C LEU A 9 21.61 -8.68 -24.05
N VAL A 10 21.07 -9.19 -25.15
CA VAL A 10 21.86 -9.46 -26.38
C VAL A 10 22.41 -8.15 -26.94
N GLN A 11 21.61 -7.08 -26.93
CA GLN A 11 22.04 -5.75 -27.36
C GLN A 11 23.10 -5.13 -26.45
N TYR A 12 23.12 -5.46 -25.16
CA TYR A 12 24.18 -4.97 -24.25
C TYR A 12 25.53 -5.60 -24.59
N VAL A 13 25.55 -6.91 -24.88
CA VAL A 13 26.77 -7.63 -25.26
C VAL A 13 27.26 -7.23 -26.65
N ASP A 14 26.35 -7.08 -27.62
CA ASP A 14 26.68 -6.64 -28.99
C ASP A 14 27.32 -5.24 -29.01
N ASN A 15 26.94 -4.36 -28.07
CA ASN A 15 27.50 -3.03 -27.91
C ASN A 15 28.75 -2.98 -26.99
N GLY A 16 29.27 -4.12 -26.53
CA GLY A 16 30.44 -4.21 -25.65
C GLY A 16 30.20 -3.76 -24.21
N ARG A 17 28.95 -3.61 -23.77
CA ARG A 17 28.57 -3.21 -22.41
C ARG A 17 28.50 -4.44 -21.51
N ASN A 18 28.99 -4.32 -20.27
CA ASN A 18 28.96 -5.45 -19.32
C ASN A 18 27.49 -5.88 -19.06
N PRO A 19 27.11 -7.16 -19.31
CA PRO A 19 25.75 -7.66 -19.10
C PRO A 19 25.27 -7.54 -17.63
N ASP A 20 26.16 -7.46 -16.65
CA ASP A 20 25.79 -7.24 -15.24
C ASP A 20 25.07 -5.90 -15.00
N VAL A 21 25.30 -4.92 -15.89
CA VAL A 21 24.67 -3.60 -15.82
C VAL A 21 23.15 -3.70 -16.06
N TYR A 22 22.70 -4.58 -16.97
CA TYR A 22 21.27 -4.80 -17.20
C TYR A 22 20.58 -5.35 -15.95
N THR A 23 21.17 -6.35 -15.31
CA THR A 23 20.60 -6.95 -14.09
C THR A 23 20.49 -5.90 -12.98
N ARG A 24 21.49 -5.03 -12.84
CA ARG A 24 21.45 -3.91 -11.91
C ARG A 24 20.33 -2.92 -12.25
N GLU A 25 20.26 -2.46 -13.49
CA GLU A 25 19.23 -1.51 -13.96
C GLU A 25 17.82 -2.11 -13.79
N PHE A 26 17.65 -3.41 -14.03
CA PHE A 26 16.40 -4.13 -13.85
C PHE A 26 15.96 -4.17 -12.38
N VAL A 27 16.86 -4.52 -11.45
CA VAL A 27 16.56 -4.54 -10.01
C VAL A 27 16.22 -3.13 -9.53
N GLU A 28 16.96 -2.11 -9.98
CA GLU A 28 16.67 -0.71 -9.66
C GLU A 28 15.28 -0.28 -10.19
N LEU A 29 14.93 -0.67 -11.41
CA LEU A 29 13.62 -0.40 -12.00
C LEU A 29 12.49 -1.08 -11.22
N VAL A 30 12.63 -2.37 -10.91
CA VAL A 30 11.63 -3.13 -10.14
C VAL A 30 11.46 -2.53 -8.75
N ARG A 31 12.55 -2.16 -8.07
CA ARG A 31 12.50 -1.52 -6.76
C ARG A 31 11.75 -0.18 -6.83
N ARG A 32 12.09 0.68 -7.79
CA ARG A 32 11.44 1.97 -8.00
C ARG A 32 9.95 1.80 -8.32
N GLY A 33 9.62 0.87 -9.22
CA GLY A 33 8.24 0.56 -9.59
C GLY A 33 7.42 0.08 -8.38
N ASN A 34 7.98 -0.83 -7.59
CA ASN A 34 7.31 -1.34 -6.39
C ASN A 34 7.09 -0.22 -5.34
N GLN A 35 8.10 0.59 -5.07
CA GLN A 35 7.97 1.74 -4.16
C GLN A 35 6.92 2.74 -4.64
N LEU A 36 6.91 3.06 -5.94
CA LEU A 36 5.90 3.94 -6.52
C LEU A 36 4.49 3.39 -6.36
N MET A 37 4.29 2.09 -6.62
CA MET A 37 2.98 1.45 -6.47
C MET A 37 2.51 1.46 -5.01
N ARG A 38 3.40 1.15 -4.06
CA ARG A 38 3.10 1.23 -2.62
C ARG A 38 2.75 2.65 -2.20
N GLY A 39 3.48 3.65 -2.70
CA GLY A 39 3.18 5.06 -2.45
C GLY A 39 1.80 5.47 -2.95
N LYS A 40 1.44 5.07 -4.17
CA LYS A 40 0.10 5.32 -4.74
C LYS A 40 -1.00 4.65 -3.91
N GLN A 41 -0.83 3.38 -3.53
CA GLN A 41 -1.80 2.67 -2.70
C GLN A 41 -2.01 3.38 -1.36
N SER A 42 -0.94 3.81 -0.70
CA SER A 42 -1.00 4.57 0.54
C SER A 42 -1.73 5.91 0.37
N ALA A 43 -1.43 6.65 -0.70
CA ALA A 43 -2.09 7.93 -1.00
C ALA A 43 -3.60 7.75 -1.25
N PHE A 44 -3.99 6.71 -2.00
CA PHE A 44 -5.42 6.42 -2.23
C PHE A 44 -6.15 5.96 -0.97
N ALA A 45 -5.49 5.18 -0.10
CA ALA A 45 -6.05 4.80 1.19
C ALA A 45 -6.31 6.02 2.08
N SER A 46 -5.33 6.93 2.19
CA SER A 46 -5.48 8.18 2.93
C SER A 46 -6.59 9.07 2.37
N PHE A 47 -6.64 9.22 1.03
CA PHE A 47 -7.70 9.98 0.38
C PHE A 47 -9.09 9.40 0.65
N ARG A 48 -9.24 8.07 0.55
CA ARG A 48 -10.48 7.37 0.88
C ARG A 48 -10.92 7.67 2.32
N ASP A 49 -10.01 7.58 3.28
CA ASP A 49 -10.33 7.75 4.71
C ASP A 49 -10.77 9.18 5.00
N VAL A 50 -10.11 10.18 4.43
CA VAL A 50 -10.50 11.59 4.53
C VAL A 50 -11.87 11.82 3.87
N LEU A 51 -12.06 11.33 2.65
CA LEU A 51 -13.32 11.51 1.91
C LEU A 51 -14.49 10.86 2.65
N ALA A 52 -14.30 9.67 3.22
CA ALA A 52 -15.33 9.02 4.03
C ALA A 52 -15.71 9.86 5.25
N GLY A 53 -14.72 10.40 5.97
CA GLY A 53 -14.97 11.30 7.10
C GLY A 53 -15.77 12.55 6.72
N GLU A 54 -15.44 13.17 5.57
CA GLU A 54 -16.19 14.31 5.06
C GLU A 54 -17.63 13.95 4.64
N ILE A 55 -17.83 12.79 4.00
CA ILE A 55 -19.18 12.29 3.65
C ILE A 55 -20.01 12.07 4.90
N GLU A 56 -19.45 11.43 5.93
CA GLU A 56 -20.15 11.21 7.20
C GLU A 56 -20.56 12.52 7.88
N ASN A 57 -19.71 13.55 7.82
CA ASN A 57 -19.97 14.86 8.41
C ASN A 57 -21.02 15.67 7.63
N ALA A 58 -20.92 15.67 6.30
CA ALA A 58 -21.79 16.46 5.43
C ALA A 58 -23.15 15.78 5.13
N MET A 59 -23.18 14.45 5.11
CA MET A 59 -24.34 13.63 4.73
C MET A 59 -24.51 12.45 5.70
N PRO A 60 -25.07 12.69 6.91
CA PRO A 60 -25.21 11.66 7.93
C PRO A 60 -26.01 10.42 7.48
N GLU A 61 -26.94 10.57 6.53
CA GLU A 61 -27.73 9.49 5.94
C GLU A 61 -26.89 8.50 5.11
N LEU A 62 -25.68 8.89 4.68
CA LEU A 62 -24.78 8.05 3.88
C LEU A 62 -23.70 7.34 4.71
N ARG A 63 -23.72 7.48 6.04
CA ARG A 63 -22.68 6.92 6.93
C ARG A 63 -22.48 5.41 6.73
N ASP A 64 -23.57 4.65 6.74
CA ASP A 64 -23.51 3.19 6.57
C ASP A 64 -23.00 2.80 5.18
N ASP A 65 -23.38 3.56 4.16
CA ASP A 65 -22.97 3.34 2.78
C ASP A 65 -21.47 3.63 2.59
N ALA A 66 -21.01 4.76 3.14
CA ALA A 66 -19.60 5.14 3.15
C ALA A 66 -18.74 4.10 3.91
N ALA A 67 -19.20 3.64 5.07
CA ALA A 67 -18.54 2.60 5.85
C ALA A 67 -18.42 1.27 5.07
N ARG A 68 -19.45 0.87 4.32
CA ARG A 68 -19.40 -0.31 3.44
C ARG A 68 -18.36 -0.15 2.33
N VAL A 69 -18.27 1.02 1.70
CA VAL A 69 -17.27 1.31 0.65
C VAL A 69 -15.85 1.29 1.22
N VAL A 70 -15.64 1.86 2.41
CA VAL A 70 -14.34 1.83 3.09
C VAL A 70 -13.91 0.39 3.37
N ALA A 71 -14.81 -0.43 3.93
CA ALA A 71 -14.53 -1.83 4.19
C ALA A 71 -14.21 -2.63 2.91
N ALA A 72 -14.98 -2.40 1.83
CA ALA A 72 -14.78 -3.08 0.54
C ALA A 72 -13.46 -2.71 -0.15
N THR A 73 -12.91 -1.52 0.13
CA THR A 73 -11.67 -1.01 -0.46
C THR A 73 -10.45 -1.22 0.45
N GLY A 74 -10.55 -2.11 1.43
CA GLY A 74 -9.44 -2.50 2.31
C GLY A 74 -9.17 -1.51 3.46
N GLY A 75 -10.11 -0.61 3.74
CA GLY A 75 -10.07 0.28 4.89
C GLY A 75 -10.70 -0.38 6.11
N ARG A 76 -10.20 -0.06 7.29
CA ARG A 76 -10.89 -0.40 8.54
C ARG A 76 -11.97 0.67 8.73
N ALA A 77 -13.24 0.30 8.76
CA ALA A 77 -14.30 1.23 9.11
C ALA A 77 -13.96 1.91 10.45
N ILE A 78 -14.06 3.24 10.52
CA ILE A 78 -13.73 4.05 11.71
C ILE A 78 -14.85 3.93 12.78
N SER A 79 -15.42 2.74 12.93
CA SER A 79 -16.54 2.49 13.84
C SER A 79 -16.12 1.50 14.91
N ALA A 80 -15.33 2.00 15.88
CA ALA A 80 -15.23 1.47 17.24
C ALA A 80 -14.64 2.49 18.24
N ALA A 81 -14.82 3.80 18.02
CA ALA A 81 -14.62 4.79 19.07
C ALA A 81 -15.80 4.69 20.05
N GLY A 82 -15.75 3.73 20.98
CA GLY A 82 -16.82 3.56 21.98
C GLY A 82 -16.89 2.25 22.77
N ALA A 83 -15.87 1.39 22.77
CA ALA A 83 -15.87 0.16 23.59
C ALA A 83 -14.81 0.22 24.71
N GLY A 84 -15.19 0.78 25.85
CA GLY A 84 -14.76 0.39 27.20
C GLY A 84 -13.27 0.50 27.55
N ILE A 85 -12.84 1.67 28.02
CA ILE A 85 -11.75 1.73 29.02
C ILE A 85 -12.35 1.24 30.36
N GLY A 86 -12.26 -0.06 30.60
CA GLY A 86 -12.59 -0.71 31.88
C GLY A 86 -11.31 -1.00 32.66
N ASN A 87 -11.13 -0.27 33.76
CA ASN A 87 -10.04 -0.34 34.72
C ASN A 87 -9.80 -1.77 35.29
N THR A 88 -8.55 -2.24 35.29
CA THR A 88 -8.03 -3.15 36.34
C THR A 88 -6.69 -2.65 36.86
N SER A 89 -6.78 -1.75 37.83
CA SER A 89 -5.75 -1.41 38.80
C SER A 89 -5.46 -2.59 39.74
N GLY A 90 -4.17 -2.90 39.93
CA GLY A 90 -3.61 -3.76 40.98
C GLY A 90 -2.44 -4.56 40.40
N GLY A 91 -1.16 -4.37 40.72
CA GLY A 91 -0.54 -3.92 41.96
C GLY A 91 0.31 -5.08 42.52
N ALA A 92 1.53 -4.76 42.96
CA ALA A 92 2.59 -5.63 43.52
C ALA A 92 3.48 -6.33 42.47
N GLY A 93 4.79 -6.13 42.39
CA GLY A 93 5.75 -5.82 43.45
C GLY A 93 6.33 -7.12 43.97
N GLU A 94 7.42 -7.59 43.34
CA GLU A 94 8.57 -8.36 43.85
C GLU A 94 9.46 -8.84 42.69
#